data_AF-A0AAW2C8U7-F1
#
_entry.id   AF-A0AAW2C8U7-F1
#
_cell.length_a   1.000
_cell.length_b   1.000
_cell.length_c   1.000
_cell.angle_alpha   90.00
_cell.angle_beta   90.00
_cell.angle_gamma   90.00
#
_symmetry.space_group_name_H-M   'P 1'
#
loop_
_entity.id
_entity.type
_entity.pdbx_description
1 polymer ?
#
loop_
_entity_poly.entity_id
_entity_poly.type
_entity_poly.pdbx_seq_one_letter_code
_entity_poly.pdbx_strand_id
1 'polypeptide(L)'
;MRKLFPTSSSDYRKIVNHYGEFYTKEFLKRIPEQRKAACVTSLIFDANARALDEVNKALGYIRRLSEGISKILAKYQLIIQRHAQGFLLLDGLEGEAHQQQ
;
A
#
# COMPACT_ATOMS: atom_id res chain seq x y z
N MET A 1 17.22 23.43 -17.69
CA MET A 1 16.73 22.41 -16.75
C MET A 1 15.47 22.93 -16.08
N ARG A 2 14.30 22.29 -16.26
CA ARG A 2 13.11 22.63 -15.44
C ARG A 2 13.42 22.27 -13.99
N LYS A 3 13.19 23.19 -13.05
CA LYS A 3 13.30 22.87 -11.62
C LYS A 3 12.26 21.79 -11.31
N LEU A 4 12.69 20.70 -10.65
CA LEU A 4 11.78 19.64 -10.21
C LEU A 4 10.61 20.20 -9.40
N PHE A 5 10.84 21.26 -8.61
CA PHE A 5 9.82 22.05 -7.94
C PHE A 5 10.16 23.54 -7.94
N PRO A 6 9.18 24.43 -8.16
CA PRO A 6 9.31 25.81 -7.72
C PRO A 6 9.30 25.83 -6.18
N THR A 7 10.20 26.60 -5.58
CA THR A 7 10.32 26.75 -4.11
C THR A 7 9.06 27.31 -3.44
N SER A 8 8.15 27.88 -4.23
CA SER A 8 6.82 28.36 -3.80
C SER A 8 5.74 27.27 -3.73
N SER A 9 6.03 26.04 -4.20
CA SER A 9 5.10 24.91 -4.15
C SER A 9 4.74 24.53 -2.71
N SER A 10 3.46 24.28 -2.45
CA SER A 10 2.98 23.75 -1.16
C SER A 10 3.65 22.42 -0.82
N ASP A 11 3.89 21.57 -1.81
CA ASP A 11 4.55 20.28 -1.64
C ASP A 11 6.02 20.43 -1.26
N TYR A 12 6.73 21.39 -1.87
CA TYR A 12 8.10 21.70 -1.48
C TYR A 12 8.18 22.16 -0.02
N ARG A 13 7.26 23.04 0.41
CA ARG A 13 7.19 23.49 1.80
C ARG A 13 6.96 22.34 2.78
N LYS A 14 6.06 21.39 2.46
CA LYS A 14 5.79 20.23 3.32
C LYS A 14 7.02 19.35 3.51
N ILE A 15 7.77 19.07 2.43
CA ILE A 15 9.01 18.30 2.51
C ILE A 15 10.03 19.05 3.39
N VAL A 16 10.26 20.34 3.10
CA VAL A 16 11.25 21.14 3.81
C VAL A 16 10.89 21.32 5.30
N ASN A 17 9.61 21.45 5.63
CA ASN A 17 9.16 21.55 7.03
C ASN A 17 9.47 20.29 7.84
N HIS A 18 9.43 19.10 7.23
CA HIS A 18 9.67 17.84 7.94
C HIS A 18 11.12 17.35 7.88
N TYR A 19 11.84 17.59 6.80
CA TYR A 19 13.22 17.08 6.62
C TYR A 19 14.29 18.17 6.65
N GLY A 20 13.92 19.44 6.51
CA GLY A 20 14.85 20.56 6.38
C GLY A 20 15.37 20.74 4.95
N GLU A 21 15.50 22.00 4.54
CA GLU A 21 15.86 22.37 3.17
C GLU A 21 17.23 21.84 2.75
N PHE A 22 18.21 21.95 3.65
CA PHE A 22 19.57 21.48 3.42
C PHE A 22 19.60 19.98 3.15
N TYR A 23 18.96 19.19 4.02
CA TYR A 23 18.90 17.73 3.86
C TYR A 23 18.21 17.33 2.56
N THR A 24 17.06 17.94 2.24
CA THR A 24 16.35 17.63 0.99
C THR A 24 17.21 17.91 -0.25
N LYS A 25 17.93 19.03 -0.29
CA LYS A 25 18.81 19.36 -1.42
C LYS A 25 19.97 18.39 -1.54
N GLU A 26 20.68 18.10 -0.45
CA GLU A 26 21.81 17.19 -0.45
C GLU A 26 21.41 15.75 -0.78
N PHE A 27 20.25 15.32 -0.29
CA PHE A 27 19.69 14.02 -0.63
C PHE A 27 19.36 13.92 -2.13
N LEU A 28 18.66 14.90 -2.69
CA LEU A 28 18.29 14.90 -4.12
C LEU A 28 19.49 14.99 -5.06
N LYS A 29 20.62 15.59 -4.64
CA LYS A 29 21.88 15.57 -5.42
C LYS A 29 22.42 14.16 -5.63
N ARG A 30 22.15 13.23 -4.69
CA ARG A 30 22.62 11.82 -4.74
C ARG A 30 21.70 10.93 -5.57
N ILE A 31 20.51 11.40 -5.94
CA ILE A 31 19.54 10.64 -6.71
C ILE A 31 19.77 10.86 -8.20
N PRO A 32 19.88 9.79 -9.02
CA PRO A 32 19.97 9.91 -10.48
C PRO A 32 18.79 10.73 -11.03
N GLU A 33 19.05 11.59 -12.01
CA GLU A 33 18.04 12.52 -12.54
C GLU A 33 16.74 11.82 -12.94
N GLN A 34 16.83 10.64 -13.55
CA GLN A 34 15.69 9.82 -13.99
C GLN A 34 14.80 9.36 -12.83
N ARG A 35 15.33 9.30 -11.61
CA ARG A 35 14.63 8.84 -10.40
C ARG A 35 14.19 9.98 -9.50
N LYS A 36 14.61 11.22 -9.75
CA LYS A 36 14.30 12.36 -8.88
C LYS A 36 12.80 12.60 -8.77
N ALA A 37 12.05 12.49 -9.85
CA ALA A 37 10.61 12.68 -9.83
C ALA A 37 9.92 11.69 -8.87
N ALA A 38 10.21 10.39 -9.03
CA ALA A 38 9.68 9.35 -8.15
C ALA A 38 10.13 9.55 -6.69
N CYS A 39 11.39 9.92 -6.48
CA CYS A 39 11.93 10.20 -5.15
C CYS A 39 11.16 11.35 -4.47
N VAL A 40 10.92 12.46 -5.18
CA VAL A 40 10.17 13.56 -4.59
C VAL A 40 8.72 13.18 -4.33
N THR A 41 8.06 12.44 -5.22
CA THR A 41 6.71 11.91 -4.96
C THR A 41 6.67 11.12 -3.64
N SER A 42 7.67 10.28 -3.38
CA SER A 42 7.77 9.56 -2.10
C SER A 42 7.99 10.47 -0.90
N LEU A 43 8.80 11.52 -1.03
CA LEU A 43 9.00 12.51 0.04
C LEU A 43 7.72 13.31 0.33
N ILE A 44 6.95 13.67 -0.70
CA ILE A 44 5.65 14.33 -0.55
C ILE A 44 4.67 13.42 0.19
N PHE A 45 4.61 12.14 -0.19
CA PHE A 45 3.77 11.15 0.47
C PHE A 45 4.12 11.02 1.96
N ASP A 46 5.39 10.82 2.31
CA ASP A 46 5.79 10.67 3.72
C ASP A 46 5.61 11.98 4.51
N ALA A 47 5.87 13.15 3.90
CA ALA A 47 5.58 14.45 4.50
C ALA A 47 4.07 14.64 4.78
N ASN A 48 3.20 14.29 3.84
CA ASN A 48 1.75 14.34 4.05
C ASN A 48 1.30 13.36 5.14
N ALA A 49 1.87 12.15 5.17
CA ALA A 49 1.53 11.16 6.19
C ALA A 49 1.95 11.62 7.60
N ARG A 50 3.11 12.29 7.71
CA ARG A 50 3.57 12.92 8.97
C ARG A 50 2.66 14.05 9.43
N ALA A 51 2.19 14.90 8.51
CA ALA A 51 1.27 15.99 8.83
C ALA A 51 -0.11 15.51 9.32
N LEU A 52 -0.52 14.30 8.94
CA LEU A 52 -1.80 13.69 9.35
C LEU A 52 -1.68 12.80 10.59
N ASP A 53 -0.53 12.14 10.78
CA ASP A 53 -0.26 11.26 11.91
C ASP A 53 1.22 11.38 12.29
N GLU A 54 1.52 12.24 13.26
CA GLU A 54 2.90 12.48 13.70
C GLU A 54 3.52 11.26 14.40
N VAL A 55 2.69 10.36 14.93
CA VAL A 55 3.12 9.19 15.70
C VAL A 55 3.47 8.05 14.74
N ASN A 56 2.53 7.62 13.90
CA ASN A 56 2.70 6.46 13.02
C ASN A 56 3.10 6.83 11.59
N LYS A 57 2.92 8.08 11.16
CA LYS A 57 3.40 8.60 9.86
C LYS A 57 2.93 7.70 8.71
N ALA A 58 3.78 7.48 7.71
CA ALA A 58 3.51 6.53 6.63
C ALA A 58 3.34 5.08 7.12
N LEU A 59 3.96 4.68 8.25
CA LEU A 59 3.82 3.33 8.79
C LEU A 59 2.39 3.02 9.22
N GLY A 60 1.65 4.02 9.71
CA GLY A 60 0.23 3.88 10.03
C GLY A 60 -0.61 3.51 8.81
N TYR A 61 -0.32 4.12 7.65
CA TYR A 61 -0.96 3.76 6.39
C TYR A 61 -0.58 2.34 5.94
N ILE A 62 0.71 2.01 6.01
CA ILE A 62 1.21 0.68 5.64
C ILE A 62 0.55 -0.40 6.50
N ARG A 63 0.47 -0.20 7.82
CA ARG A 63 -0.19 -1.13 8.75
C ARG A 63 -1.65 -1.39 8.37
N ARG A 64 -2.42 -0.31 8.13
CA ARG A 64 -3.84 -0.44 7.73
C ARG A 64 -4.01 -1.19 6.41
N LEU A 65 -3.12 -0.96 5.44
CA LEU A 65 -3.13 -1.68 4.18
C LEU A 65 -2.83 -3.17 4.38
N SER A 66 -1.80 -3.50 5.17
CA SER A 66 -1.45 -4.89 5.50
C SER A 66 -2.61 -5.61 6.17
N GLU A 67 -3.24 -4.99 7.17
CA GLU A 67 -4.43 -5.56 7.84
C GLU A 67 -5.60 -5.77 6.86
N GLY A 68 -5.82 -4.83 5.95
CA GLY A 68 -6.83 -4.93 4.90
C GLY A 68 -6.59 -6.11 3.96
N ILE A 69 -5.35 -6.27 3.48
CA ILE A 69 -4.95 -7.38 2.62
C ILE A 69 -5.16 -8.72 3.33
N SER A 70 -4.75 -8.85 4.60
CA SER A 70 -4.95 -10.08 5.37
C SER A 70 -6.44 -10.43 5.53
N LYS A 71 -7.29 -9.44 5.78
CA LYS A 71 -8.75 -9.65 5.88
C LYS A 71 -9.36 -10.10 4.55
N ILE A 72 -8.92 -9.51 3.44
CA ILE A 72 -9.39 -9.90 2.11
C ILE A 72 -8.97 -11.35 1.81
N LEU A 73 -7.71 -11.69 2.05
CA LEU A 73 -7.19 -13.05 1.84
C LEU A 73 -7.99 -14.08 2.64
N ALA A 74 -8.25 -13.83 3.93
CA ALA A 74 -9.04 -14.71 4.77
C ALA A 74 -10.48 -14.91 4.24
N LYS A 75 -11.10 -13.87 3.70
CA LYS A 75 -12.43 -13.97 3.08
C LYS A 75 -12.43 -14.86 1.84
N TYR A 76 -11.45 -14.69 0.94
CA TYR A 76 -11.34 -15.53 -0.25
C TYR A 76 -11.07 -17.00 0.11
N GLN A 77 -10.23 -17.26 1.11
CA GLN A 77 -9.98 -18.61 1.61
C GLN A 77 -11.26 -19.27 2.13
N LEU A 78 -12.07 -18.53 2.90
CA LEU A 78 -13.36 -19.03 3.39
C LEU A 78 -14.34 -19.34 2.25
N ILE A 79 -14.41 -18.48 1.23
CA ILE A 79 -15.24 -18.71 0.04
C ILE A 79 -14.82 -19.99 -0.68
N ILE A 80 -13.51 -20.16 -0.91
CA ILE A 80 -12.95 -21.36 -1.55
C ILE A 80 -13.29 -22.62 -0.74
N GLN A 81 -13.10 -22.58 0.59
CA GLN A 81 -13.44 -23.70 1.48
C GLN A 81 -14.92 -24.07 1.42
N ARG A 82 -15.82 -23.07 1.43
CA ARG A 82 -17.27 -23.31 1.33
C ARG A 82 -17.67 -23.90 -0.02
N HIS A 83 -17.07 -23.43 -1.11
CA HIS A 83 -17.30 -24.01 -2.44
C HIS A 83 -16.80 -25.46 -2.51
N ALA A 84 -15.62 -25.76 -1.98
CA ALA A 84 -15.09 -27.13 -1.94
C ALA A 84 -15.98 -28.06 -1.11
N GLN A 85 -16.49 -27.60 0.04
CA GLN A 85 -17.43 -28.37 0.88
C GLN A 85 -18.76 -28.63 0.17
N GLY A 86 -19.32 -27.63 -0.52
CA GLY A 86 -20.54 -27.79 -1.29
C GLY A 86 -20.39 -28.80 -2.43
N PHE A 87 -19.23 -28.82 -3.10
CA PHE A 87 -18.93 -29.79 -4.15
C PHE A 87 -18.85 -31.23 -3.60
N LEU A 88 -18.15 -31.45 -2.48
CA LEU A 88 -18.04 -32.77 -1.85
C LEU A 88 -19.38 -33.33 -1.35
N LEU A 89 -20.29 -32.46 -0.90
CA LEU A 89 -21.64 -32.85 -0.50
C LEU A 89 -22.49 -33.33 -1.69
N LEU A 90 -22.32 -32.73 -2.87
CA LEU A 90 -23.03 -33.13 -4.09
C LEU A 90 -22.49 -34.47 -4.63
N ASP A 91 -21.16 -34.63 -4.69
CA ASP A 91 -20.53 -35.90 -5.10
C ASP A 91 -20.93 -37.07 -4.18
N GLY A 92 -21.05 -36.82 -2.87
CA GLY A 92 -21.49 -37.83 -1.91
C GLY A 92 -22.95 -38.28 -2.11
N LEU A 93 -23.85 -37.34 -2.42
CA LEU A 93 -25.27 -37.65 -2.68
C LEU A 93 -25.46 -38.40 -4.00
N GLU A 94 -24.67 -38.08 -5.04
CA GLU A 94 -24.69 -38.83 -6.31
C GLU A 94 -24.11 -40.25 -6.15
N GLY A 95 -23.07 -40.42 -5.32
CA GLY A 95 -22.49 -41.72 -5.02
C GLY A 95 -23.43 -42.67 -4.25
N GLU A 96 -24.22 -42.15 -3.31
CA GLU A 96 -25.20 -42.94 -2.55
C GLU A 96 -26.43 -43.32 -3.39
N ALA A 97 -26.88 -42.45 -4.30
CA ALA A 97 -28.00 -42.74 -5.19
C ALA A 97 -27.71 -43.89 -6.17
N HIS A 98 -26.46 -44.09 -6.56
CA HIS A 98 -26.06 -45.17 -7.47
C HIS A 98 -25.78 -46.52 -6.78
N GLN A 99 -25.66 -46.57 -5.45
CA GLN A 99 -25.49 -47.84 -4.71
C GLN A 99 -26.81 -48.50 -4.29
N GLN A 100 -27.95 -47.83 -4.49
CA GLN A 100 -29.28 -48.35 -4.13
C GLN A 100 -30.09 -48.90 -5.32
N GLN A 101 -29.47 -49.05 -6.51
CA GLN A 101 -30.04 -49.75 -7.69
C GLN A 101 -29.31 -51.07 -7.94
#